data_AF-A0A1M7Q4Z4-F1
#
_entry.id   AF-A0A1M7Q4Z4-F1
#
_cell.length_a   1.000
_cell.length_b   1.000
_cell.length_c   1.000
_cell.angle_alpha   90.00
_cell.angle_beta   90.00
_cell.angle_gamma   90.00
#
_symmetry.space_group_name_H-M   'P 1'
#
loop_
_entity.id
_entity.type
_entity.pdbx_description
1 polymer ?
#
loop_
_entity_poly.entity_id
_entity_poly.type
_entity_poly.pdbx_seq_one_letter_code
_entity_poly.pdbx_strand_id
1 'polypeptide(L)' 'MSVYRREGQRAFAEFASALAEEHAAAHELAQCAKIDAYNLVARDVFTRLVAAHDKTSAAFARIECFRISGDL' A
#
# COMPACT_ATOMS: atom_id res chain seq x y z
N MET A 1 8.14 -17.17 15.85
CA MET A 1 7.71 -16.52 14.57
C MET A 1 6.20 -16.67 14.40
N SER A 2 5.40 -15.69 14.85
CA SER A 2 3.93 -15.67 14.79
C SER A 2 3.37 -15.40 13.37
N VAL A 3 4.19 -14.91 12.45
CA VAL A 3 3.80 -14.65 11.05
C VAL A 3 3.51 -15.94 10.26
N TYR A 4 4.01 -17.11 10.70
CA TYR A 4 3.66 -18.40 10.10
C TYR A 4 2.29 -18.96 10.53
N ARG A 5 1.58 -18.30 11.44
CA ARG A 5 0.17 -18.63 11.68
C ARG A 5 -0.66 -18.19 10.47
N ARG A 6 -1.68 -18.97 10.11
CA ARG A 6 -2.57 -18.68 8.96
C ARG A 6 -3.10 -17.23 8.95
N GLU A 7 -3.36 -16.68 10.13
CA GLU A 7 -3.81 -15.29 10.31
C GLU A 7 -2.74 -14.27 9.89
N GLY A 8 -1.47 -14.49 10.26
CA GLY A 8 -0.35 -13.63 9.87
C GLY A 8 -0.04 -13.74 8.37
N GLN A 9 -0.14 -14.94 7.78
CA GLN A 9 0.00 -15.14 6.34
C GLN A 9 -1.09 -14.42 5.54
N ARG A 10 -2.33 -14.45 6.03
CA ARG A 10 -3.44 -13.74 5.41
C ARG A 10 -3.28 -12.22 5.52
N ALA A 11 -2.89 -11.71 6.69
CA ALA A 11 -2.60 -10.29 6.88
C ALA A 11 -1.47 -9.81 5.95
N PHE A 12 -0.42 -10.62 5.77
CA PHE A 12 0.66 -10.35 4.83
C PHE A 12 0.18 -10.32 3.37
N ALA A 13 -0.66 -11.28 2.96
CA ALA A 13 -1.23 -11.30 1.62
C ALA A 13 -2.12 -10.08 1.35
N GLU A 14 -2.93 -9.66 2.33
CA GLU A 14 -3.78 -8.46 2.25
C GLU A 14 -2.93 -7.19 2.08
N PHE A 15 -1.83 -7.07 2.83
CA PHE A 15 -0.88 -5.97 2.65
C PHE A 15 -0.16 -6.01 1.31
N ALA A 16 0.32 -7.18 0.86
CA ALA A 16 1.01 -7.30 -0.42
C ALA A 16 0.10 -6.89 -1.59
N SER A 17 -1.20 -7.22 -1.52
CA SER A 17 -2.19 -6.75 -2.49
C SER A 17 -2.37 -5.23 -2.43
N ALA A 18 -2.53 -4.65 -1.23
CA ALA A 18 -2.70 -3.20 -1.07
C ALA A 18 -1.46 -2.43 -1.57
N LEU A 19 -0.27 -2.92 -1.28
CA LEU A 19 1.00 -2.33 -1.73
C LEU A 19 1.14 -2.38 -3.26
N ALA A 20 0.69 -3.45 -3.91
CA ALA A 20 0.69 -3.55 -5.36
C ALA A 20 -0.27 -2.51 -6.00
N GLU A 21 -1.45 -2.30 -5.42
CA GLU A 21 -2.40 -1.26 -5.85
C GLU A 21 -1.79 0.15 -5.70
N GLU A 22 -1.12 0.42 -4.58
CA GLU A 22 -0.43 1.70 -4.35
C GLU A 22 0.69 1.94 -5.37
N HIS A 23 1.53 0.93 -5.64
CA HIS A 23 2.59 1.05 -6.65
C HIS A 23 2.04 1.27 -8.06
N ALA A 24 0.91 0.64 -8.41
CA ALA A 24 0.27 0.87 -9.70
C ALA A 24 -0.21 2.32 -9.85
N ALA A 25 -0.86 2.88 -8.82
CA ALA A 25 -1.30 4.27 -8.81
C ALA A 25 -0.12 5.26 -8.82
N ALA A 26 0.97 4.96 -8.10
CA ALA A 26 2.17 5.78 -8.10
C ALA A 26 2.85 5.78 -9.48
N HIS A 27 2.89 4.63 -10.15
CA HIS A 27 3.40 4.52 -11.52
C HIS A 27 2.54 5.33 -12.50
N GLU A 28 1.20 5.23 -12.41
CA GLU A 28 0.28 6.02 -13.22
C GLU A 28 0.53 7.53 -13.03
N LEU A 29 0.73 8.00 -11.80
CA LEU A 29 1.04 9.40 -11.49
C LEU A 29 2.40 9.84 -12.07
N ALA A 30 3.41 8.97 -11.99
CA ALA A 30 4.73 9.25 -12.56
C ALA A 30 4.71 9.37 -14.10
N GLN A 31 3.80 8.66 -14.78
CA GLN A 31 3.58 8.83 -16.22
C GLN A 31 2.81 10.11 -16.53
N CYS A 32 1.87 10.52 -15.66
CA CYS A 32 1.15 11.79 -15.80
C CYS A 32 2.09 13.01 -15.78
N ALA A 33 3.14 12.98 -14.95
CA ALA A 33 4.13 14.05 -14.88
C ALA A 33 4.94 14.26 -16.19
N LYS A 34 4.90 13.30 -17.12
CA LYS A 34 5.59 13.38 -18.43
C LYS A 34 4.75 14.04 -19.53
N ILE A 35 3.50 14.41 -19.24
CA ILE A 35 2.57 14.95 -20.22
C ILE A 35 2.14 16.34 -19.74
N ASP A 36 2.48 17.40 -20.49
CA ASP A 36 2.35 18.82 -20.09
C ASP A 36 0.91 19.34 -19.84
N ALA A 37 -0.12 18.48 -19.93
CA ALA A 37 -1.53 18.87 -19.84
C ALA A 37 -2.29 18.04 -18.79
N TYR A 38 -1.96 18.16 -17.49
CA TYR A 38 -2.38 17.13 -16.52
C TYR A 38 -2.93 17.58 -15.16
N ASN A 39 -3.24 18.86 -14.94
CA ASN A 39 -3.65 19.30 -13.59
C ASN A 39 -4.92 18.58 -13.05
N LEU A 40 -5.87 18.21 -13.90
CA LEU A 40 -7.10 17.52 -13.47
C LEU A 40 -6.92 16.00 -13.33
N VAL A 41 -6.24 15.36 -14.28
CA VAL A 41 -6.02 13.90 -14.23
C VAL A 41 -4.98 13.54 -13.17
N ALA A 42 -3.92 14.33 -13.01
CA ALA A 42 -2.95 14.12 -11.93
C ALA A 42 -3.59 14.25 -10.54
N ARG A 43 -4.61 15.12 -10.38
CA ARG A 43 -5.36 15.26 -9.12
C ARG A 43 -6.21 14.04 -8.80
N ASP A 44 -6.88 13.46 -9.80
CA ASP A 44 -7.66 12.22 -9.62
C ASP A 44 -6.74 11.04 -9.28
N VAL A 45 -5.64 10.88 -10.03
CA VAL A 45 -4.64 9.84 -9.76
C VAL A 45 -3.99 10.03 -8.39
N PHE A 46 -3.71 11.27 -7.98
CA PHE A 46 -3.20 11.55 -6.63
C PHE A 46 -4.22 11.17 -5.54
N THR A 47 -5.51 11.45 -5.77
CA THR A 47 -6.58 11.05 -4.83
C THR A 47 -6.67 9.53 -4.71
N ARG A 48 -6.56 8.80 -5.83
CA ARG A 48 -6.50 7.33 -5.85
C ARG A 48 -5.26 6.79 -5.15
N LEU A 49 -4.10 7.44 -5.32
CA LEU A 49 -2.86 7.08 -4.63
C LEU A 49 -2.98 7.25 -3.11
N VAL A 50 -3.53 8.38 -2.63
CA VAL A 50 -3.75 8.61 -1.20
C VAL A 50 -4.69 7.56 -0.61
N ALA A 51 -5.80 7.26 -1.28
CA ALA A 51 -6.72 6.22 -0.84
C ALA A 51 -6.09 4.81 -0.82
N ALA A 52 -5.20 4.52 -1.76
CA ALA A 52 -4.43 3.27 -1.77
C ALA A 52 -3.42 3.23 -0.61
N HIS A 53 -2.71 4.32 -0.36
CA HIS A 53 -1.76 4.46 0.73
C HIS A 53 -2.41 4.27 2.10
N ASP A 54 -3.61 4.84 2.32
CA ASP A 54 -4.36 4.65 3.56
C ASP A 54 -4.72 3.17 3.80
N LYS A 55 -5.09 2.44 2.75
CA LYS A 55 -5.35 0.99 2.82
C LYS A 55 -4.08 0.21 3.14
N THR A 56 -2.97 0.53 2.47
CA THR A 56 -1.67 -0.11 2.72
C THR A 56 -1.22 0.13 4.16
N SER A 57 -1.36 1.36 4.66
CA SER A 57 -1.00 1.73 6.04
C SER A 57 -1.86 1.00 7.07
N ALA A 58 -3.17 0.89 6.83
CA ALA A 58 -4.07 0.12 7.68
C ALA A 58 -3.72 -1.38 7.66
N ALA A 59 -3.36 -1.94 6.50
CA ALA A 59 -2.93 -3.33 6.37
C ALA A 59 -1.58 -3.57 7.05
N PHE A 60 -0.65 -2.63 6.96
CA PHE A 60 0.65 -2.68 7.62
C PHE A 60 0.51 -2.69 9.14
N ALA A 61 -0.34 -1.82 9.70
CA ALA A 61 -0.63 -1.79 11.13
C ALA A 61 -1.17 -3.15 11.65
N ARG A 62 -1.96 -3.87 10.83
CA ARG A 62 -2.42 -5.22 11.17
C ARG A 62 -1.29 -6.25 11.19
N ILE A 63 -0.29 -6.10 10.31
CA ILE A 63 0.90 -6.97 10.30
C ILE A 63 1.79 -6.67 11.49
N GLU A 64 1.93 -5.41 11.88
CA GLU A 64 2.75 -5.03 13.04
C GLU A 64 2.27 -5.71 14.33
N CYS A 65 0.96 -5.97 14.49
CA CYS A 65 0.44 -6.76 15.61
C CYS A 65 0.99 -8.20 15.68
N PHE A 66 1.50 -8.73 14.56
CA PHE A 66 2.17 -10.03 14.50
C PHE A 66 3.69 -9.93 14.58
N ARG A 67 4.25 -8.72 14.64
CA ARG A 67 5.68 -8.50 14.87
C ARG A 67 6.01 -8.95 16.29
N ILE A 68 6.95 -9.88 16.41
CA ILE A 68 7.47 -10.28 17.72
C ILE A 68 8.20 -9.07 18.29
N SER A 69 7.79 -8.56 19.45
CA SER A 69 8.63 -7.70 20.28
C SER A 69 9.90 -8.49 20.58
N GLY A 70 10.97 -8.17 19.86
CA GLY A 70 12.25 -8.85 20.04
C GLY A 70 12.87 -8.44 21.37
N ASP A 71 12.64 -9.25 22.40
CA ASP A 71 13.64 -9.54 23.42
C ASP A 71 14.25 -10.91 23.07
N LEU A 72 15.21 -10.89 22.13
CA LEU A 72 16.15 -11.98 21.87
C LEU A 72 17.53 -11.37 21.64
#